data_AF-A0A2D3L634-F1
#
_entry.id   AF-A0A2D3L634-F1
#
_cell.length_a   1.000
_cell.length_b   1.000
_cell.length_c   1.000
_cell.angle_alpha   90.00
_cell.angle_beta   90.00
_cell.angle_gamma   90.00
#
_symmetry.space_group_name_H-M   'P 1'
#
loop_
_entity.id
_entity.type
_entity.pdbx_description
1 polymer ?
#
loop_
_entity_poly.entity_id
_entity_poly.type
_entity_poly.pdbx_seq_one_letter_code
_entity_poly.pdbx_strand_id
1 'polypeptide(L)'
;MEVRPLTSVGTAEGKGFELAHVTTMIPVSDYAAGYRNVEKFLGLCQQCSKFGKSWTCPPCEFDVKAFVDRFKYAHILGSKMTFDEATLAETTTPEAVDRVCKEAMRYGLTKASAYLRSYERKSPDSLCFLGSMCLLCGNKPCTRLNGEPCRHPNDVRVSLEAVGFDLSKTTQDLLGIEMKWGKHGRLPQYITLVTALFTSDATLQLE
;
A
#
# COMPACT_ATOMS: atom_id res chain seq x y z
N MET A 1 11.97 14.12 10.23
CA MET A 1 10.54 13.80 10.04
C MET A 1 10.04 13.13 11.30
N GLU A 2 8.86 13.50 11.78
CA GLU A 2 8.24 12.85 12.94
C GLU A 2 7.34 11.70 12.46
N VAL A 3 7.50 10.53 13.07
CA VAL A 3 6.62 9.38 12.85
C VAL A 3 5.60 9.37 13.97
N ARG A 4 4.31 9.38 13.61
CA ARG A 4 3.22 9.46 14.58
C ARG A 4 2.31 8.23 14.50
N PRO A 5 1.90 7.63 15.63
CA PRO A 5 0.88 6.60 15.62
C PRO A 5 -0.48 7.18 15.20
N LEU A 6 -1.31 6.37 14.55
CA LEU A 6 -2.71 6.70 14.22
C LEU A 6 -3.64 5.61 14.71
N THR A 7 -4.68 5.99 15.46
CA THR A 7 -5.68 5.07 15.99
C THR A 7 -7.02 5.16 15.24
N SER A 8 -7.26 6.27 14.54
CA SER A 8 -8.49 6.58 13.80
C SER A 8 -8.76 5.67 12.59
N VAL A 9 -7.73 5.00 12.07
CA VAL A 9 -7.84 4.04 10.95
C VAL A 9 -8.60 2.77 11.37
N GLY A 10 -8.58 2.46 12.67
CA GLY A 10 -9.26 1.31 13.29
C GLY A 10 -8.30 0.22 13.77
N THR A 11 -8.87 -0.81 14.41
CA THR A 11 -8.16 -1.96 14.99
C THR A 11 -8.60 -3.27 14.34
N ALA A 12 -7.97 -4.39 14.71
CA ALA A 12 -8.25 -5.74 14.18
C ALA A 12 -8.61 -6.76 15.27
N GLU A 13 -9.53 -6.40 16.17
CA GLU A 13 -9.96 -7.29 17.25
C GLU A 13 -10.54 -8.61 16.70
N GLY A 14 -10.06 -9.74 17.23
CA GLY A 14 -10.51 -11.08 16.84
C GLY A 14 -10.10 -11.52 15.43
N LYS A 15 -9.07 -10.93 14.84
CA LYS A 15 -8.61 -11.26 13.47
C LYS A 15 -7.35 -12.13 13.37
N GLY A 16 -6.80 -12.58 14.50
CA GLY A 16 -5.53 -13.32 14.53
C GLY A 16 -4.28 -12.42 14.43
N PHE A 17 -4.46 -11.10 14.46
CA PHE A 17 -3.38 -10.12 14.43
C PHE A 17 -3.79 -8.80 15.06
N GLU A 18 -2.82 -8.09 15.64
CA GLU A 18 -2.92 -6.69 15.99
C GLU A 18 -2.70 -5.82 14.75
N LEU A 19 -3.53 -4.80 14.55
CA LEU A 19 -3.37 -3.81 13.49
C LEU A 19 -2.98 -2.46 14.11
N ALA A 20 -1.78 -2.00 13.80
CA ALA A 20 -1.26 -0.70 14.22
C ALA A 20 -0.91 0.15 13.01
N HIS A 21 -1.13 1.46 13.11
CA HIS A 21 -0.84 2.41 12.04
C HIS A 21 0.14 3.48 12.50
N VAL A 22 1.07 3.81 11.62
CA VAL A 22 1.99 4.94 11.78
C VAL A 22 1.98 5.78 10.51
N THR A 23 2.10 7.08 10.68
CA THR A 23 2.13 8.03 9.57
C THR A 23 3.32 8.95 9.68
N THR A 24 3.79 9.39 8.52
CA THR A 24 4.72 10.51 8.42
C THR A 24 4.41 11.33 7.17
N MET A 25 4.95 12.54 7.11
CA MET A 25 4.79 13.44 5.99
C MET A 25 6.16 13.86 5.47
N ILE A 26 6.32 13.87 4.16
CA ILE A 26 7.56 14.23 3.46
C ILE A 26 7.23 15.05 2.20
N PRO A 27 8.06 16.03 1.79
CA PRO A 27 7.96 16.63 0.48
C PRO A 27 8.09 15.58 -0.63
N VAL A 28 7.24 15.64 -1.66
CA VAL A 28 7.27 14.68 -2.78
C VAL A 28 8.60 14.75 -3.53
N SER A 29 9.23 15.93 -3.61
CA SER A 29 10.58 16.09 -4.17
C SER A 29 11.61 15.22 -3.45
N ASP A 30 11.58 15.22 -2.13
CA ASP A 30 12.55 14.52 -1.28
C ASP A 30 12.26 13.02 -1.30
N TYR A 31 10.97 12.66 -1.30
CA TYR A 31 10.55 11.27 -1.43
C TYR A 31 10.94 10.69 -2.80
N ALA A 32 10.72 11.44 -3.88
CA ALA A 32 11.13 11.01 -5.22
C ALA A 32 12.66 10.89 -5.33
N ALA A 33 13.41 11.86 -4.84
CA ALA A 33 14.88 11.83 -4.89
C ALA A 33 15.49 10.70 -4.06
N GLY A 34 14.95 10.44 -2.87
CA GLY A 34 15.51 9.46 -1.94
C GLY A 34 15.02 8.03 -2.15
N TYR A 35 13.81 7.84 -2.67
CA TYR A 35 13.10 6.56 -2.57
C TYR A 35 12.49 6.09 -3.88
N ARG A 36 12.77 6.74 -5.01
CA ARG A 36 12.16 6.37 -6.29
C ARG A 36 13.19 5.97 -7.34
N ASN A 37 12.96 4.83 -7.98
CA ASN A 37 13.69 4.38 -9.16
C ASN A 37 12.74 3.60 -10.08
N VAL A 38 12.14 4.31 -11.04
CA VAL A 38 11.10 3.76 -11.92
C VAL A 38 11.58 2.52 -12.66
N GLU A 39 12.78 2.55 -13.24
CA GLU A 39 13.34 1.42 -14.00
C GLU A 39 13.55 0.19 -13.11
N LYS A 40 14.22 0.35 -11.97
CA LYS A 40 14.46 -0.73 -11.00
C LYS A 40 13.15 -1.38 -10.56
N PHE A 41 12.18 -0.59 -10.11
CA PHE A 41 10.93 -1.13 -9.57
C PHE A 41 10.01 -1.68 -10.65
N LEU A 42 10.04 -1.12 -11.87
CA LEU A 42 9.35 -1.73 -13.00
C LEU A 42 9.93 -3.10 -13.33
N GLY A 43 11.26 -3.25 -13.34
CA GLY A 43 11.94 -4.54 -13.53
C GLY A 43 11.63 -5.57 -12.44
N LEU A 44 11.49 -5.15 -11.18
CA LEU A 44 11.03 -6.00 -10.08
C LEU A 44 9.55 -6.37 -10.25
N CYS A 45 8.70 -5.40 -10.60
CA CYS A 45 7.28 -5.65 -10.85
C CYS A 45 7.07 -6.63 -12.00
N GLN A 46 7.87 -6.62 -13.06
CA GLN A 46 7.78 -7.57 -14.17
C GLN A 46 7.97 -9.03 -13.75
N GLN A 47 8.65 -9.29 -12.63
CA GLN A 47 8.83 -10.62 -12.06
C GLN A 47 7.64 -11.05 -11.17
N CYS A 48 6.76 -10.11 -10.81
CA CYS A 48 5.58 -10.38 -10.01
C CYS A 48 4.46 -11.00 -10.86
N SER A 49 3.80 -12.03 -10.32
CA SER A 49 2.70 -12.73 -10.99
C SER A 49 1.48 -11.85 -11.32
N LYS A 50 1.40 -10.63 -10.77
CA LYS A 50 0.34 -9.64 -10.97
C LYS A 50 0.66 -8.58 -12.03
N PHE A 51 1.90 -8.52 -12.53
CA PHE A 51 2.29 -7.53 -13.55
C PHE A 51 1.36 -7.57 -14.76
N GLY A 52 0.87 -6.41 -15.20
CA GLY A 52 -0.04 -6.30 -16.34
C GLY A 52 -1.43 -6.94 -16.14
N LYS A 53 -1.75 -7.50 -14.96
CA LYS A 53 -3.02 -8.21 -14.71
C LYS A 53 -4.04 -7.42 -13.89
N SER A 54 -3.64 -6.27 -13.35
CA SER A 54 -4.49 -5.37 -12.58
C SER A 54 -4.25 -3.93 -13.01
N TRP A 55 -5.32 -3.13 -13.02
CA TRP A 55 -5.22 -1.68 -13.22
C TRP A 55 -4.53 -0.95 -12.05
N THR A 56 -4.29 -1.62 -10.93
CA THR A 56 -3.49 -1.09 -9.80
C THR A 56 -1.98 -1.31 -9.96
N CYS A 57 -1.59 -2.19 -10.89
CA CYS A 57 -0.21 -2.61 -11.12
C CYS A 57 0.35 -1.98 -12.40
N PRO A 58 1.69 -1.90 -12.56
CA PRO A 58 2.29 -1.45 -13.82
C PRO A 58 2.05 -2.47 -14.96
N PRO A 59 2.23 -2.04 -16.23
CA PRO A 59 2.66 -0.71 -16.66
C PRO A 59 1.57 0.35 -16.46
N CYS A 60 1.96 1.57 -16.12
CA CYS A 60 1.05 2.72 -16.09
C CYS A 60 0.90 3.29 -17.50
N GLU A 61 -0.33 3.62 -17.90
CA GLU A 61 -0.65 4.18 -19.22
C GLU A 61 -0.65 5.73 -19.21
N PHE A 62 0.20 6.29 -18.35
CA PHE A 62 0.38 7.73 -18.15
C PHE A 62 1.84 8.03 -17.84
N ASP A 63 2.26 9.28 -18.01
CA ASP A 63 3.59 9.74 -17.60
C ASP A 63 3.69 9.69 -16.07
N VAL A 64 4.35 8.65 -15.56
CA VAL A 64 4.53 8.45 -14.12
C VAL A 64 5.33 9.56 -13.46
N LYS A 65 6.24 10.23 -14.18
CA LYS A 65 7.04 11.32 -13.63
C LYS A 65 6.16 12.56 -13.46
N ALA A 66 5.52 13.02 -14.53
CA ALA A 66 4.62 14.16 -14.49
C ALA A 66 3.46 13.94 -13.49
N PHE A 67 2.95 12.70 -13.39
CA PHE A 67 1.89 12.34 -12.46
C PHE A 67 2.30 12.48 -10.98
N VAL A 68 3.53 12.09 -10.63
CA VAL A 68 4.04 12.22 -9.25
C VAL A 68 4.45 13.66 -8.94
N ASP A 69 5.14 14.32 -9.88
CA ASP A 69 5.74 15.65 -9.66
C ASP A 69 4.71 16.78 -9.49
N ARG A 70 3.43 16.53 -9.81
CA ARG A 70 2.35 17.51 -9.61
C ARG A 70 1.99 17.75 -8.14
N PHE A 71 2.38 16.85 -7.24
CA PHE A 71 2.08 16.93 -5.82
C PHE A 71 3.26 17.52 -5.04
N LYS A 72 2.99 18.17 -3.90
CA LYS A 72 4.03 18.77 -3.05
C LYS A 72 4.36 17.94 -1.82
N TYR A 73 3.37 17.27 -1.23
CA TYR A 73 3.49 16.53 0.02
C TYR A 73 2.95 15.12 -0.13
N ALA A 74 3.64 14.17 0.50
CA ALA A 74 3.24 12.78 0.60
C ALA A 74 3.03 12.43 2.07
N HIS A 75 1.79 12.09 2.42
CA HIS A 75 1.48 11.43 3.69
C HIS A 75 1.63 9.93 3.49
N ILE A 76 2.64 9.34 4.12
CA ILE A 76 2.93 7.91 4.05
C ILE A 76 2.28 7.24 5.26
N LEU A 77 1.39 6.30 4.99
CA LEU A 77 0.70 5.49 5.99
C LEU A 77 1.23 4.06 5.98
N GLY A 78 1.97 3.72 7.03
CA GLY A 78 2.35 2.34 7.34
C GLY A 78 1.27 1.67 8.18
N SER A 79 0.80 0.51 7.74
CA SER A 79 -0.08 -0.36 8.51
C SER A 79 0.68 -1.64 8.82
N LYS A 80 0.86 -1.96 10.10
CA LYS A 80 1.57 -3.14 10.56
C LYS A 80 0.57 -4.13 11.14
N MET A 81 0.60 -5.36 10.64
CA MET A 81 -0.26 -6.46 11.08
C MET A 81 0.61 -7.48 11.81
N THR A 82 0.60 -7.45 13.14
CA THR A 82 1.41 -8.35 14.00
C THR A 82 0.57 -9.55 14.38
N PHE A 83 0.95 -10.74 13.92
CA PHE A 83 0.19 -11.97 14.18
C PHE A 83 0.33 -12.40 15.64
N ASP A 84 -0.77 -12.91 16.21
CA ASP A 84 -0.76 -13.48 17.56
C ASP A 84 -0.08 -14.87 17.59
N GLU A 85 0.25 -15.33 18.80
CA GLU A 85 0.97 -16.59 18.99
C GLU A 85 0.20 -17.79 18.45
N ALA A 86 -1.13 -17.81 18.59
CA ALA A 86 -1.99 -18.88 18.08
C ALA A 86 -1.93 -18.95 16.55
N THR A 87 -2.09 -17.80 15.88
CA THR A 87 -2.03 -17.70 14.41
C THR A 87 -0.67 -18.11 13.87
N LEU A 88 0.41 -17.71 14.54
CA LEU A 88 1.78 -18.12 14.20
C LEU A 88 1.98 -19.64 14.35
N ALA A 89 1.43 -20.24 15.40
CA ALA A 89 1.57 -21.67 15.69
C ALA A 89 0.72 -22.55 14.76
N GLU A 90 -0.49 -22.12 14.42
CA GLU A 90 -1.43 -22.88 13.58
C GLU A 90 -1.09 -22.80 12.08
N THR A 91 -0.47 -21.69 11.65
CA THR A 91 -0.15 -21.45 10.22
C THR A 91 1.15 -22.14 9.82
N THR A 92 1.05 -23.42 9.46
CA THR A 92 2.20 -24.31 9.23
C THR A 92 2.39 -24.78 7.79
N THR A 93 1.47 -24.43 6.88
CA THR A 93 1.56 -24.80 5.45
C THR A 93 1.67 -23.56 4.56
N PRO A 94 2.28 -23.66 3.36
CA PRO A 94 2.33 -22.55 2.40
C PRO A 94 0.96 -21.99 2.03
N GLU A 95 -0.06 -22.85 1.88
CA GLU A 95 -1.43 -22.45 1.54
C GLU A 95 -2.09 -21.69 2.70
N ALA A 96 -1.84 -22.12 3.94
CA ALA A 96 -2.31 -21.42 5.12
C ALA A 96 -1.62 -20.05 5.25
N VAL A 97 -0.32 -19.96 4.98
CA VAL A 97 0.43 -18.70 4.95
C VAL A 97 -0.16 -17.74 3.91
N ASP A 98 -0.38 -18.18 2.67
CA ASP A 98 -0.99 -17.34 1.62
C ASP A 98 -2.36 -16.84 2.04
N ARG A 99 -3.21 -17.73 2.56
CA ARG A 99 -4.56 -17.38 3.04
C ARG A 99 -4.51 -16.32 4.14
N VAL A 100 -3.74 -16.55 5.21
CA VAL A 100 -3.67 -15.63 6.35
C VAL A 100 -3.07 -14.28 5.95
N CYS A 101 -1.97 -14.28 5.18
CA CYS A 101 -1.39 -13.03 4.68
C CYS A 101 -2.36 -12.26 3.79
N LYS A 102 -3.10 -12.93 2.90
CA LYS A 102 -4.06 -12.30 2.01
C LYS A 102 -5.26 -11.73 2.77
N GLU A 103 -5.77 -12.43 3.78
CA GLU A 103 -6.85 -11.97 4.66
C GLU A 103 -6.42 -10.74 5.47
N ALA A 104 -5.24 -10.80 6.10
CA ALA A 104 -4.68 -9.68 6.84
C ALA A 104 -4.44 -8.45 5.94
N MET A 105 -3.81 -8.63 4.77
CA MET A 105 -3.61 -7.57 3.78
C MET A 105 -4.94 -6.98 3.30
N ARG A 106 -5.96 -7.82 3.04
CA ARG A 106 -7.29 -7.34 2.63
C ARG A 106 -7.92 -6.48 3.70
N TYR A 107 -7.85 -6.92 4.95
CA TYR A 107 -8.42 -6.21 6.08
C TYR A 107 -7.71 -4.87 6.30
N GLY A 108 -6.37 -4.90 6.44
CA GLY A 108 -5.54 -3.70 6.62
C GLY A 108 -5.73 -2.70 5.48
N LEU A 109 -5.75 -3.16 4.23
CA LEU A 109 -5.97 -2.31 3.08
C LEU A 109 -7.39 -1.72 3.04
N THR A 110 -8.41 -2.48 3.45
CA THR A 110 -9.79 -1.95 3.51
C THR A 110 -9.88 -0.79 4.48
N LYS A 111 -9.28 -0.92 5.68
CA LYS A 111 -9.22 0.13 6.70
C LYS A 111 -8.44 1.35 6.22
N ALA A 112 -7.20 1.15 5.77
CA ALA A 112 -6.35 2.22 5.25
C ALA A 112 -6.99 2.95 4.05
N SER A 113 -7.61 2.20 3.12
CA SER A 113 -8.27 2.79 1.95
C SER A 113 -9.48 3.63 2.33
N ALA A 114 -10.33 3.16 3.25
CA ALA A 114 -11.48 3.91 3.72
C ALA A 114 -11.05 5.23 4.40
N TYR A 115 -10.01 5.14 5.23
CA TYR A 115 -9.43 6.27 5.92
C TYR A 115 -8.84 7.31 4.95
N LEU A 116 -7.89 6.91 4.09
CA LEU A 116 -7.24 7.84 3.15
C LEU A 116 -8.22 8.44 2.14
N ARG A 117 -9.20 7.67 1.66
CA ARG A 117 -10.25 8.21 0.77
C ARG A 117 -11.15 9.22 1.45
N SER A 118 -11.30 9.17 2.77
CA SER A 118 -12.06 10.20 3.49
C SER A 118 -11.38 11.56 3.43
N TYR A 119 -10.04 11.57 3.40
CA TYR A 119 -9.23 12.77 3.18
C TYR A 119 -9.18 13.16 1.71
N GLU A 120 -9.03 12.20 0.80
CA GLU A 120 -9.04 12.45 -0.65
C GLU A 120 -10.32 13.18 -1.10
N ARG A 121 -11.47 12.83 -0.52
CA ARG A 121 -12.75 13.51 -0.79
C ARG A 121 -12.83 14.94 -0.23
N LYS A 122 -12.08 15.24 0.83
CA LYS A 122 -12.12 16.54 1.53
C LYS A 122 -11.03 17.50 1.03
N SER A 123 -9.97 16.98 0.42
CA SER A 123 -8.82 17.74 -0.06
C SER A 123 -8.76 17.68 -1.59
N PRO A 124 -9.23 18.73 -2.28
CA PRO A 124 -9.06 18.87 -3.72
C PRO A 124 -7.59 18.69 -4.12
N ASP A 125 -7.36 18.17 -5.32
CA ASP A 125 -6.02 17.91 -5.87
C ASP A 125 -5.13 16.96 -5.04
N SER A 126 -5.74 16.16 -4.16
CA SER A 126 -5.08 15.04 -3.50
C SER A 126 -5.40 13.70 -4.18
N LEU A 127 -4.52 12.71 -4.01
CA LEU A 127 -4.74 11.38 -4.57
C LEU A 127 -4.10 10.27 -3.71
N CYS A 128 -4.84 9.19 -3.53
CA CYS A 128 -4.38 8.02 -2.80
C CYS A 128 -3.51 7.08 -3.66
N PHE A 129 -2.56 6.41 -3.03
CA PHE A 129 -1.82 5.26 -3.54
C PHE A 129 -2.13 4.05 -2.65
N LEU A 130 -2.91 3.10 -3.18
CA LEU A 130 -3.53 2.00 -2.42
C LEU A 130 -3.12 0.59 -2.93
N GLY A 131 -2.32 0.52 -3.99
CA GLY A 131 -2.31 -0.61 -4.92
C GLY A 131 -1.62 -1.94 -4.53
N SER A 132 -1.60 -2.35 -3.26
CA SER A 132 -1.18 -3.71 -2.90
C SER A 132 -2.21 -4.79 -3.34
N MET A 133 -3.48 -4.40 -3.47
CA MET A 133 -4.57 -5.22 -4.01
C MET A 133 -5.75 -4.34 -4.46
N CYS A 134 -6.43 -4.71 -5.55
CA CYS A 134 -7.67 -4.01 -5.93
C CYS A 134 -8.87 -4.54 -5.13
N LEU A 135 -9.61 -3.63 -4.48
CA LEU A 135 -10.81 -3.96 -3.69
C LEU A 135 -12.14 -3.73 -4.45
N LEU A 136 -12.11 -3.11 -5.63
CA LEU A 136 -13.30 -2.54 -6.30
C LEU A 136 -14.20 -3.61 -6.94
N CYS A 137 -13.62 -4.59 -7.62
CA CYS A 137 -14.36 -5.60 -8.38
C CYS A 137 -14.83 -6.81 -7.52
N GLY A 138 -14.57 -6.79 -6.21
CA GLY A 138 -14.80 -7.94 -5.34
C GLY A 138 -14.02 -9.17 -5.79
N ASN A 139 -14.73 -10.24 -6.18
CA ASN A 139 -14.14 -11.49 -6.67
C ASN A 139 -14.11 -11.58 -8.22
N LYS A 140 -14.63 -10.59 -8.95
CA LYS A 140 -14.64 -10.61 -10.41
C LYS A 140 -13.23 -10.40 -10.96
N PRO A 141 -12.80 -11.14 -12.01
CA PRO A 141 -11.51 -10.91 -12.67
C PRO A 141 -11.37 -9.46 -13.16
N CYS A 142 -10.14 -8.93 -13.09
CA CYS A 142 -9.84 -7.60 -13.59
C CYS A 142 -9.99 -7.57 -15.11
N THR A 143 -10.62 -6.52 -15.65
CA THR A 143 -10.76 -6.30 -17.10
C THR A 143 -9.42 -6.14 -17.81
N ARG A 144 -8.36 -5.76 -17.09
CA ARG A 144 -7.02 -5.64 -17.65
C ARG A 144 -6.50 -6.94 -18.26
N LEU A 145 -6.92 -8.09 -17.73
CA LEU A 145 -6.59 -9.41 -18.29
C LEU A 145 -7.06 -9.58 -19.73
N ASN A 146 -8.12 -8.87 -20.12
CA ASN A 146 -8.72 -8.92 -21.45
C ASN A 146 -8.34 -7.69 -22.30
N GLY A 147 -7.46 -6.82 -21.82
CA GLY A 147 -7.16 -5.54 -22.48
C GLY A 147 -8.31 -4.51 -22.42
N GLU A 148 -9.30 -4.72 -21.55
CA GLU A 148 -10.48 -3.88 -21.45
C GLU A 148 -10.31 -2.78 -20.37
N PRO A 149 -10.92 -1.59 -20.55
CA PRO A 149 -10.89 -0.52 -19.56
C PRO A 149 -11.35 -0.96 -18.16
N CYS A 150 -10.86 -0.27 -17.13
CA CYS A 150 -11.30 -0.52 -15.76
C CYS A 150 -12.82 -0.28 -15.63
N ARG A 151 -13.53 -1.16 -14.92
CA ARG A 151 -14.96 -0.97 -14.57
C ARG A 151 -15.18 0.20 -13.60
N HIS A 152 -14.11 0.68 -12.97
CA HIS A 152 -14.11 1.73 -11.95
C HIS A 152 -13.00 2.76 -12.24
N PRO A 153 -13.03 3.45 -13.39
CA PRO A 153 -11.91 4.28 -13.85
C PRO A 153 -11.63 5.48 -12.92
N ASN A 154 -12.67 6.02 -12.28
CA ASN A 154 -12.52 7.16 -11.36
C ASN A 154 -12.03 6.74 -9.97
N ASP A 155 -12.14 5.46 -9.64
CA ASP A 155 -11.79 4.93 -8.31
C ASP A 155 -10.51 4.14 -8.29
N VAL A 156 -10.06 3.55 -9.40
CA VAL A 156 -8.84 2.77 -9.37
C VAL A 156 -7.64 3.64 -8.92
N ARG A 157 -6.79 3.08 -8.07
CA ARG A 157 -5.57 3.72 -7.57
C ARG A 157 -4.40 2.78 -7.77
N VAL A 158 -3.30 3.31 -8.30
CA VAL A 158 -2.07 2.56 -8.49
C VAL A 158 -1.33 2.35 -7.16
N SER A 159 -0.40 1.40 -7.10
CA SER A 159 0.51 1.28 -5.97
C SER A 159 1.64 2.30 -6.04
N LEU A 160 2.32 2.51 -4.92
CA LEU A 160 3.56 3.29 -4.89
C LEU A 160 4.66 2.64 -5.76
N GLU A 161 4.77 1.31 -5.77
CA GLU A 161 5.75 0.60 -6.60
C GLU A 161 5.43 0.74 -8.10
N ALA A 162 4.15 0.80 -8.47
CA ALA A 162 3.72 1.00 -9.85
C ALA A 162 4.24 2.31 -10.46
N VAL A 163 4.49 3.31 -9.62
CA VAL A 163 5.11 4.58 -10.02
C VAL A 163 6.58 4.69 -9.60
N GLY A 164 7.17 3.61 -9.08
CA GLY A 164 8.61 3.46 -8.90
C GLY A 164 9.16 3.68 -7.50
N PHE A 165 8.34 3.71 -6.45
CA PHE A 165 8.84 3.91 -5.07
C PHE A 165 9.32 2.61 -4.41
N ASP A 166 10.38 2.72 -3.62
CA ASP A 166 11.00 1.67 -2.82
C ASP A 166 10.29 1.52 -1.47
N LEU A 167 9.39 0.55 -1.36
CA LEU A 167 8.65 0.35 -0.11
C LEU A 167 9.53 -0.17 1.04
N SER A 168 10.55 -0.99 0.76
CA SER A 168 11.44 -1.51 1.81
C SER A 168 12.25 -0.38 2.45
N LYS A 169 12.82 0.49 1.61
CA LYS A 169 13.53 1.68 2.08
C LYS A 169 12.58 2.67 2.76
N THR A 170 11.38 2.85 2.21
CA THR A 170 10.33 3.72 2.79
C THR A 170 9.96 3.27 4.20
N THR A 171 9.69 1.98 4.42
CA THR A 171 9.32 1.49 5.75
C THR A 171 10.46 1.64 6.75
N GLN A 172 11.69 1.34 6.32
CA GLN A 172 12.86 1.40 7.18
C GLN A 172 13.17 2.84 7.61
N ASP A 173 13.37 3.73 6.63
CA ASP A 173 13.90 5.08 6.90
C ASP A 173 12.81 6.05 7.37
N LEU A 174 11.58 5.92 6.86
CA LEU A 174 10.51 6.89 7.10
C LEU A 174 9.50 6.47 8.16
N LEU A 175 9.37 5.17 8.42
CA LEU A 175 8.38 4.65 9.37
C LEU A 175 9.01 3.92 10.57
N GLY A 176 10.31 3.65 10.53
CA GLY A 176 11.00 2.86 11.57
C GLY A 176 10.50 1.41 11.63
N ILE A 177 10.00 0.87 10.51
CA ILE A 177 9.49 -0.50 10.40
C ILE A 177 10.42 -1.30 9.49
N GLU A 178 11.08 -2.30 10.05
CA GLU A 178 11.82 -3.30 9.27
C GLU A 178 10.83 -4.14 8.45
N MET A 179 11.11 -4.36 7.16
CA MET A 179 10.28 -5.23 6.33
C MET A 179 10.64 -6.70 6.60
N LYS A 180 9.71 -7.45 7.21
CA LYS A 180 9.87 -8.89 7.45
C LYS A 180 9.29 -9.70 6.30
N TRP A 181 10.00 -10.77 5.96
CA TRP A 181 9.59 -11.76 4.97
C TRP A 181 9.33 -13.10 5.64
N GLY A 182 8.29 -13.81 5.20
CA GLY A 182 8.02 -15.17 5.66
C GLY A 182 9.13 -16.13 5.25
N LYS A 183 9.29 -17.21 6.00
CA LYS A 183 10.09 -18.38 5.58
C LYS A 183 9.16 -19.40 4.91
N HIS A 184 9.69 -20.33 4.14
CA HIS A 184 8.86 -21.37 3.51
C HIS A 184 7.93 -22.05 4.54
N GLY A 185 6.62 -21.95 4.31
CA GLY A 185 5.58 -22.54 5.16
C GLY A 185 5.39 -21.88 6.54
N ARG A 186 5.98 -20.70 6.80
CA ARG A 186 5.83 -19.99 8.08
C ARG A 186 5.57 -18.50 7.90
N LEU A 187 4.62 -17.99 8.67
CA LEU A 187 4.36 -16.55 8.75
C LEU A 187 5.58 -15.80 9.30
N PRO A 188 5.87 -14.58 8.81
CA PRO A 188 6.69 -13.64 9.56
C PRO A 188 5.92 -13.20 10.83
N GLN A 189 6.62 -12.62 11.81
CA GLN A 189 5.97 -12.06 13.00
C GLN A 189 4.92 -11.00 12.66
N TYR A 190 5.16 -10.25 11.59
CA TYR A 190 4.23 -9.26 11.07
C TYR A 190 4.40 -9.08 9.57
N ILE A 191 3.38 -8.53 8.94
CA ILE A 191 3.46 -7.98 7.59
C ILE A 191 3.18 -6.48 7.63
N THR A 192 3.67 -5.76 6.62
CA THR A 192 3.56 -4.31 6.53
C THR A 192 2.94 -3.91 5.21
N LEU A 193 1.89 -3.10 5.28
CA LEU A 193 1.25 -2.45 4.15
C LEU A 193 1.66 -0.97 4.15
N VAL A 194 2.12 -0.48 3.00
CA VAL A 194 2.39 0.95 2.79
C VAL A 194 1.37 1.50 1.81
N THR A 195 0.69 2.57 2.22
CA THR A 195 -0.23 3.36 1.39
C THR A 195 0.12 4.82 1.55
N ALA A 196 -0.38 5.68 0.68
CA ALA A 196 -0.13 7.11 0.80
C ALA A 196 -1.29 7.97 0.30
N LEU A 197 -1.33 9.22 0.76
CA LEU A 197 -2.09 10.31 0.16
C LEU A 197 -1.12 11.40 -0.26
N PHE A 198 -1.08 11.71 -1.55
CA PHE A 198 -0.28 12.82 -2.06
C PHE A 198 -1.19 14.04 -2.23
N THR A 199 -0.69 15.23 -1.91
CA THR A 199 -1.46 16.48 -1.95
C THR A 199 -0.54 17.67 -2.22
N SER A 200 -1.13 18.81 -2.59
CA SER A 200 -0.45 20.10 -2.64
C SER A 200 -0.78 21.00 -1.44
N ASP A 201 -1.69 20.55 -0.57
CA ASP A 201 -2.12 21.23 0.64
C ASP A 201 -1.13 20.95 1.80
N ALA A 202 -0.39 21.97 2.22
CA ALA A 202 0.55 21.89 3.33
C ALA A 202 -0.13 21.79 4.71
N THR A 203 -1.43 22.13 4.78
CA THR A 203 -2.19 22.16 6.03
C THR A 203 -2.87 20.84 6.34
N LEU A 204 -2.97 19.93 5.36
CA LEU A 204 -3.56 18.61 5.56
C LEU A 204 -2.74 17.82 6.57
N GLN A 205 -3.41 17.26 7.57
CA GLN A 205 -2.84 16.35 8.54
C GLN A 205 -3.72 15.12 8.64
N LEU A 206 -3.09 13.94 8.61
CA LEU A 206 -3.76 12.68 8.95
C LEU A 206 -3.84 12.58 10.47
N GLU A 207 -5.05 12.44 11.00
CA GLU A 207 -5.40 12.36 12.43
C GLU A 207 -6.15 11.06 12.74
#